data_AF-A0A085W7A0-F1
#
_entry.id   AF-A0A085W7A0-F1
#
_cell.length_a   1.000
_cell.length_b   1.000
_cell.length_c   1.000
_cell.angle_alpha   90.00
_cell.angle_beta   90.00
_cell.angle_gamma   90.00
#
_symmetry.space_group_name_H-M   'P 1'
#
loop_
_entity.id
_entity.type
_entity.pdbx_description
1 polymer ?
#
loop_
_entity_poly.entity_id
_entity_poly.type
_entity_poly.pdbx_seq_one_letter_code
_entity_poly.pdbx_strand_id
1 'polypeptide(L)'
;MIPAARWMVLALFLSAAQALAADNAEVQLCLQHLKPGEREKAEKALGSLEELPLYRVQLQVDPTGREVKGRVEVEVTARKRTISELFLRVTPNAQGRKVTLSEAKVAGQAVAIERPEPTLIRVPVNPPVESGGRVKLEVSLQASVPRAKENVGSLLGALGASGPPGDYGAFSAAPDFLSLVGIVPMLPPLHADGTPWAGPSGIGDLALYEPSNVVATVTVPSGWKVHATGVALGEVPEKTEGVRFSFAASLVRDFPVFVSQGYQSATRTVGGVTVESFFSARDAKVGQRVLQYTASALETFEPKLGALPYKHFRVVEAPLSDGAGGMEFQGLITVGTSLYRGAADPNSIFEGSGLGMFKDMLQQMQSIGVTMPGGEDPLQNIAKTIERTLEFTVAHEVGHQYFAGLVGTDPIKEPVADEALTQYSALLYYEWAHSQADAEALRQEALVAAYQMYRMMGGVDGPAQRPTEEFGSSMEYGAIVYGKAPNFYHFARKQVGDTAFFKGLRSYVDTYRYKWACLDCFRKELAKASPGSGSSLERLQSRWWKGTHGDEDLGAFDFNSLMGGSMGDMKLDAETQKMMEEMLKGMTGGE
;
A
#
# COMPACT_ATOMS: atom_id res chain seq x y z
N MET A 1 73.58 8.46 4.71
CA MET A 1 72.86 7.41 3.98
C MET A 1 71.95 6.67 4.96
N ILE A 2 70.68 7.04 4.99
CA ILE A 2 69.60 6.37 5.73
C ILE A 2 68.52 6.11 4.66
N PRO A 3 67.98 4.88 4.55
CA PRO A 3 67.46 4.40 3.27
C PRO A 3 66.08 4.99 2.93
N ALA A 4 65.89 5.28 1.65
CA ALA A 4 64.69 5.81 1.00
C ALA A 4 63.44 4.89 1.08
N ALA A 5 63.48 3.81 1.86
CA ALA A 5 62.43 2.79 1.92
C ALA A 5 61.23 3.14 2.84
N ARG A 6 61.27 4.25 3.59
CA ARG A 6 60.18 4.63 4.52
C ARG A 6 59.12 5.58 3.93
N TRP A 7 59.37 6.18 2.77
CA TRP A 7 58.40 7.09 2.13
C TRP A 7 57.44 6.39 1.16
N MET A 8 57.77 5.19 0.66
CA MET A 8 56.86 4.42 -0.21
C MET A 8 55.73 3.72 0.55
N VAL A 9 55.93 3.37 1.83
CA VAL A 9 54.88 2.72 2.62
C VAL A 9 53.83 3.73 3.10
N LEU A 10 54.22 4.97 3.42
CA LEU A 10 53.25 6.01 3.81
C LEU A 10 52.38 6.50 2.63
N ALA A 11 52.94 6.55 1.42
CA ALA A 11 52.19 6.91 0.21
C ALA A 11 51.16 5.84 -0.19
N LEU A 12 51.43 4.57 0.09
CA LEU A 12 50.48 3.46 -0.12
C LEU A 12 49.37 3.41 0.93
N PHE A 13 49.60 3.90 2.16
CA PHE A 13 48.54 4.04 3.16
C PHE A 13 47.69 5.31 2.98
N LEU A 14 48.24 6.38 2.38
CA LEU A 14 47.47 7.58 2.03
C LEU A 14 46.66 7.43 0.73
N SER A 15 47.08 6.58 -0.21
CA SER A 15 46.27 6.22 -1.38
C SER A 15 45.28 5.08 -1.12
N ALA A 16 45.56 4.17 -0.18
CA ALA A 16 44.58 3.17 0.28
C ALA A 16 43.53 3.76 1.24
N ALA A 17 43.84 4.85 1.95
CA ALA A 17 42.86 5.57 2.77
C ALA A 17 41.91 6.48 1.95
N GLN A 18 42.26 6.81 0.70
CA GLN A 18 41.33 7.48 -0.24
C GLN A 18 40.48 6.50 -1.05
N ALA A 19 40.72 5.19 -0.93
CA ALA A 19 39.97 4.13 -1.58
C ALA A 19 39.10 3.29 -0.60
N LEU A 20 39.02 3.72 0.66
CA LEU A 20 37.85 3.42 1.50
C LEU A 20 36.76 4.38 1.01
N ALA A 21 35.66 3.82 0.48
CA ALA A 21 34.54 4.57 -0.07
C ALA A 21 34.29 5.84 0.76
N ALA A 22 34.46 7.02 0.17
CA ALA A 22 34.00 8.24 0.79
C ALA A 22 32.49 8.08 0.98
N ASP A 23 32.05 7.82 2.20
CA ASP A 23 30.64 7.68 2.56
C ASP A 23 29.88 8.88 1.99
N ASN A 24 28.87 8.62 1.14
CA ASN A 24 28.05 9.72 0.64
C ASN A 24 27.24 10.25 1.82
N ALA A 25 27.51 11.49 2.23
CA ALA A 25 26.86 12.11 3.39
C ALA A 25 25.32 12.10 3.28
N GLU A 26 24.77 12.17 2.07
CA GLU A 26 23.32 12.09 1.85
C GLU A 26 22.79 10.67 2.06
N VAL A 27 23.53 9.64 1.65
CA VAL A 27 23.15 8.25 1.95
C VAL A 27 23.25 7.99 3.45
N GLN A 28 24.30 8.46 4.13
CA GLN A 28 24.41 8.35 5.58
C GLN A 28 23.27 9.07 6.32
N LEU A 29 22.79 10.20 5.78
CA LEU A 29 21.59 10.89 6.28
C LEU A 29 20.34 10.03 6.09
N CYS A 30 20.13 9.44 4.92
CA CYS A 30 19.03 8.52 4.64
C CYS A 30 19.04 7.29 5.57
N LEU A 31 20.22 6.73 5.85
CA LEU A 31 20.37 5.55 6.71
C LEU A 31 19.95 5.81 8.17
N GLN A 32 19.84 7.07 8.60
CA GLN A 32 19.28 7.40 9.92
C GLN A 32 17.83 6.93 10.07
N HIS A 33 17.11 6.76 8.96
CA HIS A 33 15.76 6.19 8.89
C HIS A 33 15.66 4.77 9.46
N LEU A 34 16.75 4.00 9.41
CA LEU A 34 16.75 2.59 9.74
C LEU A 34 16.96 2.32 11.23
N LYS A 35 16.27 1.31 11.78
CA LYS A 35 16.52 0.77 13.12
C LYS A 35 17.94 0.20 13.24
N PRO A 36 18.51 0.15 14.46
CA PRO A 36 19.82 -0.50 14.68
C PRO A 36 19.87 -1.93 14.13
N GLY A 37 20.98 -2.30 13.49
CA GLY A 37 21.20 -3.63 12.91
C GLY A 37 20.53 -3.87 11.54
N GLU A 38 19.59 -3.02 11.11
CA GLU A 38 18.93 -3.19 9.80
C GLU A 38 19.85 -2.83 8.64
N ARG A 39 20.81 -1.92 8.85
CA ARG A 39 21.88 -1.62 7.87
C ARG A 39 22.64 -2.89 7.47
N GLU A 40 23.14 -3.66 8.44
CA GLU A 40 23.90 -4.88 8.18
C GLU A 40 23.05 -5.94 7.46
N LYS A 41 21.78 -6.10 7.86
CA LYS A 41 20.85 -7.03 7.20
C LYS A 41 20.59 -6.63 5.75
N ALA A 42 20.39 -5.33 5.49
CA ALA A 42 20.19 -4.81 4.15
C ALA A 42 21.45 -4.93 3.30
N GLU A 43 22.63 -4.63 3.85
CA GLU A 43 23.92 -4.80 3.16
C GLU A 43 24.16 -6.27 2.77
N LYS A 44 23.81 -7.21 3.65
CA LYS A 44 23.86 -8.65 3.34
C LYS A 44 22.89 -9.06 2.24
N ALA A 45 21.73 -8.41 2.13
CA ALA A 45 20.70 -8.75 1.15
C ALA A 45 20.93 -8.09 -0.22
N LEU A 46 21.41 -6.85 -0.24
CA LEU A 46 21.46 -5.97 -1.42
C LEU A 46 22.88 -5.57 -1.84
N GLY A 47 23.90 -5.92 -1.06
CA GLY A 47 25.24 -5.36 -1.19
C GLY A 47 25.32 -3.93 -0.66
N SER A 48 26.29 -3.15 -1.13
CA SER A 48 26.48 -1.78 -0.64
C SER A 48 25.22 -0.91 -0.80
N LEU A 49 24.81 -0.25 0.28
CA LEU A 49 23.66 0.66 0.27
C LEU A 49 23.97 2.00 -0.42
N GLU A 50 25.25 2.32 -0.56
CA GLU A 50 25.76 3.47 -1.33
C GLU A 50 25.60 3.30 -2.85
N GLU A 51 25.36 2.06 -3.29
CA GLU A 51 25.12 1.73 -4.70
C GLU A 51 23.62 1.63 -5.02
N LEU A 52 22.72 1.84 -4.05
CA LEU A 52 21.28 1.96 -4.32
C LEU A 52 21.03 3.28 -5.05
N PRO A 53 19.96 3.36 -5.86
CA PRO A 53 19.54 4.64 -6.45
C PRO A 53 19.38 5.70 -5.37
N LEU A 54 19.96 6.88 -5.60
CA LEU A 54 19.82 8.05 -4.72
C LEU A 54 19.02 9.13 -5.45
N TYR A 55 17.84 9.44 -4.93
CA TYR A 55 16.99 10.51 -5.43
C TYR A 55 17.18 11.77 -4.61
N ARG A 56 17.33 12.91 -5.31
CA ARG A 56 17.29 14.25 -4.76
C ARG A 56 16.09 14.97 -5.33
N VAL A 57 15.08 15.16 -4.49
CA VAL A 57 13.76 15.66 -4.89
C VAL A 57 13.59 17.08 -4.38
N GLN A 58 13.18 18.01 -5.25
CA GLN A 58 12.84 19.38 -4.89
C GLN A 58 11.49 19.74 -5.51
N LEU A 59 10.49 19.98 -4.68
CA LEU A 59 9.14 20.32 -5.12
C LEU A 59 8.71 21.68 -4.54
N GLN A 60 8.05 22.48 -5.36
CA GLN A 60 7.27 23.65 -4.99
C GLN A 60 5.82 23.33 -5.31
N VAL A 61 4.99 23.29 -4.28
CA VAL A 61 3.59 22.91 -4.38
C VAL A 61 2.75 24.16 -4.15
N ASP A 62 1.84 24.44 -5.08
CA ASP A 62 0.76 25.41 -4.94
C ASP A 62 -0.55 24.64 -4.77
N PRO A 63 -1.01 24.40 -3.52
CA PRO A 63 -2.24 23.67 -3.25
C PRO A 63 -3.49 24.35 -3.82
N THR A 64 -3.53 25.69 -3.82
CA THR A 64 -4.71 26.44 -4.27
C THR A 64 -4.81 26.42 -5.80
N GLY A 65 -3.69 26.62 -6.49
CA GLY A 65 -3.59 26.47 -7.94
C GLY A 65 -3.66 25.01 -8.42
N ARG A 66 -3.42 24.04 -7.52
CA ARG A 66 -3.25 22.61 -7.81
C ARG A 66 -2.09 22.34 -8.76
N GLU A 67 -1.02 23.11 -8.62
CA GLU A 67 0.16 23.03 -9.49
C GLU A 67 1.38 22.62 -8.67
N VAL A 68 2.24 21.81 -9.28
CA VAL A 68 3.53 21.46 -8.70
C VAL A 68 4.62 21.71 -9.72
N LYS A 69 5.71 22.33 -9.29
CA LYS A 69 6.93 22.48 -10.08
C LYS A 69 8.09 21.92 -9.29
N GLY A 70 9.07 21.34 -9.97
CA GLY A 70 10.19 20.76 -9.26
C GLY A 70 11.34 20.33 -10.13
N ARG A 71 12.33 19.76 -9.46
CA ARG A 71 13.47 19.07 -10.07
C ARG A 71 13.67 17.76 -9.33
N VAL A 72 13.96 16.72 -10.09
CA VAL A 72 14.36 15.42 -9.55
C VAL A 72 15.71 15.08 -10.17
N GLU A 73 16.67 14.77 -9.33
CA GLU A 73 17.93 14.16 -9.73
C GLU A 73 17.95 12.72 -9.22
N VAL A 74 18.35 11.77 -10.05
CA VAL A 74 18.59 10.40 -9.66
C VAL A 74 20.02 10.00 -10.04
N GLU A 75 20.75 9.49 -9.06
CA GLU A 75 22.06 8.88 -9.24
C GLU A 75 21.91 7.36 -9.20
N VAL A 76 22.36 6.69 -10.26
CA VAL A 76 22.23 5.24 -10.44
C VAL A 76 23.62 4.62 -10.63
N THR A 77 23.93 3.60 -9.83
CA THR A 77 25.15 2.80 -10.03
C THR A 77 24.87 1.66 -11.00
N ALA A 78 25.69 1.54 -12.06
CA ALA A 78 25.69 0.40 -12.94
C ALA A 78 26.22 -0.83 -12.18
N ARG A 79 25.33 -1.76 -11.83
CA ARG A 79 25.70 -2.99 -11.10
C ARG A 79 25.92 -4.14 -12.07
N LYS A 80 24.88 -4.95 -12.32
CA LYS A 80 24.95 -6.18 -13.11
C LYS A 80 24.92 -5.95 -14.63
N ARG A 81 24.58 -4.74 -15.07
CA ARG A 81 24.39 -4.40 -16.48
C ARG A 81 24.99 -3.03 -16.77
N THR A 82 25.53 -2.90 -17.97
CA THR A 82 25.86 -1.62 -18.58
C THR A 82 24.58 -0.79 -18.72
N ILE A 83 24.64 0.49 -18.36
CA ILE A 83 23.53 1.43 -18.49
C ILE A 83 23.72 2.21 -19.79
N SER A 84 22.97 1.83 -20.84
CA SER A 84 22.86 2.58 -22.10
C SER A 84 21.61 3.46 -22.15
N GLU A 85 20.67 3.27 -21.23
CA GLU A 85 19.45 4.04 -21.10
C GLU A 85 18.91 3.93 -19.67
N LEU A 86 18.12 4.92 -19.25
CA LEU A 86 17.39 4.94 -18.00
C LEU A 86 15.89 5.03 -18.26
N PHE A 87 15.12 4.30 -17.47
CA PHE A 87 13.67 4.33 -17.50
C PHE A 87 13.13 5.01 -16.25
N LEU A 88 12.18 5.93 -16.39
CA LEU A 88 11.48 6.57 -15.29
C LEU A 88 9.99 6.38 -15.46
N ARG A 89 9.30 5.95 -14.40
CA ARG A 89 7.86 5.78 -14.39
C ARG A 89 7.17 6.85 -13.57
N VAL A 90 6.10 7.40 -14.12
CA VAL A 90 5.28 8.48 -13.55
C VAL A 90 3.83 8.02 -13.58
N THR A 91 3.37 7.38 -12.51
CA THR A 91 2.07 6.70 -12.45
C THR A 91 0.85 7.63 -12.64
N PRO A 92 0.86 8.93 -12.25
CA PRO A 92 -0.28 9.81 -12.52
C PRO A 92 -0.62 9.93 -14.01
N ASN A 93 0.33 9.65 -14.90
CA ASN A 93 0.09 9.71 -16.34
C ASN A 93 -0.76 8.55 -16.90
N ALA A 94 -1.08 7.54 -16.09
CA ALA A 94 -2.01 6.47 -16.48
C ALA A 94 -3.42 7.03 -16.74
N GLN A 95 -3.81 8.06 -15.99
CA GLN A 95 -5.11 8.74 -16.10
C GLN A 95 -5.03 10.00 -16.98
N GLY A 96 -4.17 9.96 -17.99
CA GLY A 96 -3.85 11.09 -18.88
C GLY A 96 -2.67 11.92 -18.35
N ARG A 97 -2.10 12.78 -19.20
CA ARG A 97 -0.84 13.49 -18.91
C ARG A 97 -0.98 14.56 -17.80
N LYS A 98 -0.87 14.15 -16.53
CA LYS A 98 -0.92 15.03 -15.35
C LYS A 98 0.45 15.59 -14.96
N VAL A 99 1.52 14.84 -15.25
CA VAL A 99 2.89 15.19 -14.92
C VAL A 99 3.74 15.22 -16.20
N THR A 100 4.50 16.29 -16.38
CA THR A 100 5.41 16.47 -17.50
C THR A 100 6.84 16.60 -16.99
N LEU A 101 7.70 15.69 -17.45
CA LEU A 101 9.14 15.84 -17.33
C LEU A 101 9.72 16.58 -18.54
N SER A 102 10.69 17.44 -18.31
CA SER A 102 11.41 18.25 -19.30
C SER A 102 12.88 18.44 -18.89
N GLU A 103 13.66 19.08 -19.78
CA GLU A 103 15.04 19.50 -19.49
C GLU A 103 15.96 18.38 -18.97
N ALA A 104 15.79 17.15 -19.48
CA ALA A 104 16.60 16.02 -19.04
C ALA A 104 18.08 16.27 -19.30
N LYS A 105 18.91 15.99 -18.29
CA LYS A 105 20.37 16.05 -18.40
C LYS A 105 21.00 14.79 -17.86
N VAL A 106 21.90 14.19 -18.64
CA VAL A 106 22.76 13.09 -18.19
C VAL A 106 24.17 13.62 -18.05
N ALA A 107 24.75 13.50 -16.86
CA ALA A 107 26.07 14.05 -16.53
C ALA A 107 26.21 15.56 -16.92
N GLY A 108 25.12 16.32 -16.77
CA GLY A 108 25.06 17.75 -17.10
C GLY A 108 24.81 18.08 -18.57
N GLN A 109 24.85 17.11 -19.49
CA GLN A 109 24.56 17.30 -20.91
C GLN A 109 23.08 17.09 -21.19
N ALA A 110 22.47 17.97 -21.98
CA ALA A 110 21.05 17.86 -22.34
C ALA A 110 20.79 16.61 -23.20
N VAL A 111 19.73 15.89 -22.88
CA VAL A 111 19.33 14.66 -23.58
C VAL A 111 17.84 14.72 -23.91
N ALA A 112 17.44 14.14 -25.04
CA ALA A 112 16.05 14.02 -25.42
C ALA A 112 15.30 13.01 -24.52
N ILE A 113 14.06 13.35 -24.19
CA ILE A 113 13.16 12.47 -23.43
C ILE A 113 12.29 11.71 -24.41
N GLU A 114 12.35 10.38 -24.37
CA GLU A 114 11.48 9.50 -25.12
C GLU A 114 10.33 8.99 -24.24
N ARG A 115 9.16 8.74 -24.82
CA ARG A 115 7.94 8.34 -24.09
C ARG A 115 7.30 7.11 -24.74
N PRO A 116 7.84 5.91 -24.47
CA PRO A 116 7.31 4.67 -25.05
C PRO A 116 5.89 4.33 -24.57
N GLU A 117 5.50 4.74 -23.37
CA GLU A 117 4.16 4.52 -22.80
C GLU A 117 3.70 5.81 -22.08
N PRO A 118 2.39 5.97 -21.77
CA PRO A 118 1.90 7.14 -21.03
C PRO A 118 2.64 7.41 -19.72
N THR A 119 2.92 6.36 -18.95
CA THR A 119 3.62 6.45 -17.65
C THR A 119 5.12 6.25 -17.76
N LEU A 120 5.65 5.72 -18.87
CA LEU A 120 7.06 5.35 -19.01
C LEU A 120 7.82 6.39 -19.82
N ILE A 121 8.95 6.81 -19.28
CA ILE A 121 9.90 7.71 -19.88
C ILE A 121 11.22 6.98 -20.07
N ARG A 122 11.87 7.17 -21.21
CA ARG A 122 13.17 6.60 -21.56
C ARG A 122 14.15 7.73 -21.87
N VAL A 123 15.33 7.67 -21.26
CA VAL A 123 16.42 8.64 -21.46
C VAL A 123 17.68 7.89 -21.88
N PRO A 124 18.22 8.11 -23.09
CA PRO A 124 19.46 7.46 -23.52
C PRO A 124 20.67 7.96 -22.72
N VAL A 125 21.64 7.07 -22.52
CA VAL A 125 22.91 7.34 -21.82
C VAL A 125 24.06 7.08 -22.77
N ASN A 126 24.79 8.14 -23.14
CA ASN A 126 25.89 8.08 -24.09
C ASN A 126 27.12 8.89 -23.57
N PRO A 127 28.31 8.27 -23.45
CA PRO A 127 28.59 6.84 -23.65
C PRO A 127 27.86 5.97 -22.61
N PRO A 128 27.58 4.68 -22.92
CA PRO A 128 27.05 3.75 -21.94
C PRO A 128 27.97 3.63 -20.71
N VAL A 129 27.37 3.42 -19.54
CA VAL A 129 28.11 3.31 -18.28
C VAL A 129 28.24 1.85 -17.87
N GLU A 130 29.48 1.36 -17.85
CA GLU A 130 29.83 -0.01 -17.46
C GLU A 130 29.69 -0.25 -15.94
N SER A 131 29.70 -1.52 -15.56
CA SER A 131 29.64 -1.96 -14.15
C SER A 131 30.65 -1.23 -13.27
N GLY A 132 30.18 -0.74 -12.11
CA GLY A 132 30.94 0.09 -11.17
C GLY A 132 30.88 1.59 -11.46
N GLY A 133 30.46 1.99 -12.66
CA GLY A 133 30.23 3.39 -13.01
C GLY A 133 28.90 3.94 -12.47
N ARG A 134 28.75 5.26 -12.46
CA ARG A 134 27.53 5.95 -12.03
C ARG A 134 26.98 6.86 -13.11
N VAL A 135 25.65 6.90 -13.23
CA VAL A 135 24.91 7.81 -14.10
C VAL A 135 24.12 8.76 -13.23
N LYS A 136 24.20 10.06 -13.52
CA LYS A 136 23.39 11.09 -12.88
C LYS A 136 22.43 11.66 -13.91
N LEU A 137 21.13 11.50 -13.65
CA LEU A 137 20.04 12.02 -14.46
C LEU A 137 19.31 13.13 -13.70
N GLU A 138 19.25 14.32 -14.27
CA GLU A 138 18.45 15.44 -13.78
C GLU A 138 17.24 15.66 -14.71
N VAL A 139 16.05 15.87 -14.14
CA VAL A 139 14.83 16.22 -14.88
C VAL A 139 14.07 17.34 -14.18
N SER A 140 13.56 18.29 -14.96
CA SER A 140 12.59 19.28 -14.49
C SER A 140 11.19 18.67 -14.54
N LEU A 141 10.37 18.98 -13.54
CA LEU A 141 9.02 18.44 -13.37
C LEU A 141 8.00 19.57 -13.27
N GLN A 142 6.87 19.41 -13.97
CA GLN A 142 5.66 20.20 -13.75
C GLN A 142 4.45 19.28 -13.72
N ALA A 143 3.52 19.52 -12.79
CA ALA A 143 2.29 18.77 -12.67
C ALA A 143 1.07 19.65 -12.41
N SER A 144 -0.08 19.22 -12.93
CA SER A 144 -1.40 19.77 -12.61
C SER A 144 -2.24 18.68 -11.94
N VAL A 145 -2.64 18.93 -10.69
CA VAL A 145 -3.30 17.95 -9.84
C VAL A 145 -4.82 18.02 -10.07
N PRO A 146 -5.47 16.92 -10.50
CA PRO A 146 -6.92 16.92 -10.70
C PRO A 146 -7.65 17.08 -9.36
N ARG A 147 -8.88 17.59 -9.39
CA ARG A 147 -9.70 17.58 -8.17
C ARG A 147 -10.03 16.15 -7.79
N ALA A 148 -10.06 15.88 -6.49
CA ALA A 148 -10.59 14.63 -5.97
C ALA A 148 -12.03 14.45 -6.47
N LYS A 149 -12.39 13.20 -6.83
CA LYS A 149 -13.78 12.85 -7.14
C LYS A 149 -14.61 13.05 -5.87
N GLU A 150 -15.84 13.54 -6.01
CA GLU A 150 -16.78 13.52 -4.90
C GLU A 150 -17.15 12.07 -4.61
N ASN A 151 -16.63 11.51 -3.52
CA ASN A 151 -17.00 10.17 -3.11
C ASN A 151 -18.18 10.24 -2.17
N VAL A 152 -19.29 9.71 -2.65
CA VAL A 152 -20.36 9.27 -1.79
C VAL A 152 -19.87 8.02 -1.07
N GLY A 153 -19.46 8.17 0.19
CA GLY A 153 -19.01 7.05 1.03
C GLY A 153 -20.15 6.05 1.21
N SER A 154 -20.21 5.02 0.37
CA SER A 154 -21.14 3.92 0.53
C SER A 154 -20.46 2.79 1.32
N LEU A 155 -21.24 2.08 2.13
CA LEU A 155 -20.81 0.85 2.80
C LEU A 155 -20.23 -0.17 1.81
N LEU A 156 -20.74 -0.18 0.57
CA LEU A 156 -20.20 -0.99 -0.53
C LEU A 156 -18.76 -0.58 -0.90
N GLY A 157 -18.46 0.72 -0.97
CA GLY A 157 -17.10 1.20 -1.19
C GLY A 157 -16.14 0.68 -0.12
N ALA A 158 -16.52 0.77 1.15
CA ALA A 158 -15.75 0.24 2.28
C ALA A 158 -15.59 -1.30 2.28
N LEU A 159 -16.38 -2.03 1.47
CA LEU A 159 -16.27 -3.46 1.23
C LEU A 159 -15.61 -3.79 -0.13
N GLY A 160 -14.87 -2.83 -0.71
CA GLY A 160 -14.14 -3.00 -1.97
C GLY A 160 -14.98 -2.80 -3.24
N ALA A 161 -16.18 -2.23 -3.12
CA ALA A 161 -17.12 -2.10 -4.22
C ALA A 161 -17.53 -0.65 -4.48
N SER A 162 -16.76 0.06 -5.32
CA SER A 162 -17.32 1.11 -6.19
C SER A 162 -16.28 1.65 -7.17
N GLY A 163 -16.69 1.92 -8.42
CA GLY A 163 -15.94 2.79 -9.33
C GLY A 163 -15.20 2.08 -10.47
N PRO A 164 -14.97 2.77 -11.60
CA PRO A 164 -14.16 2.25 -12.70
C PRO A 164 -12.68 2.17 -12.30
N PRO A 165 -11.85 1.44 -13.08
CA PRO A 165 -10.39 1.48 -12.95
C PRO A 165 -9.87 2.90 -12.75
N GLY A 166 -8.99 3.10 -11.77
CA GLY A 166 -8.59 4.42 -11.30
C GLY A 166 -7.33 4.38 -10.45
N ASP A 167 -6.94 5.55 -9.94
CA ASP A 167 -5.82 5.69 -9.02
C ASP A 167 -6.26 5.86 -7.56
N TYR A 168 -7.55 5.68 -7.27
CA TYR A 168 -8.13 5.78 -5.92
C TYR A 168 -7.91 7.14 -5.24
N GLY A 169 -7.67 8.21 -6.02
CA GLY A 169 -7.38 9.53 -5.49
C GLY A 169 -5.91 9.71 -5.07
N ALA A 170 -5.03 8.77 -5.42
CA ALA A 170 -3.61 8.82 -5.16
C ALA A 170 -2.94 10.08 -5.75
N PHE A 171 -3.40 10.58 -6.90
CA PHE A 171 -2.97 11.87 -7.44
C PHE A 171 -4.15 12.83 -7.58
N SER A 172 -4.52 13.51 -6.48
CA SER A 172 -5.74 14.33 -6.42
C SER A 172 -5.65 15.50 -5.44
N ALA A 173 -6.57 16.45 -5.57
CA ALA A 173 -6.66 17.65 -4.75
C ALA A 173 -8.06 17.88 -4.19
N ALA A 174 -8.15 17.99 -2.86
CA ALA A 174 -9.26 18.52 -2.09
C ALA A 174 -8.90 19.92 -1.56
N PRO A 175 -9.87 20.71 -1.04
CA PRO A 175 -9.62 22.07 -0.58
C PRO A 175 -8.50 22.22 0.46
N ASP A 176 -8.37 21.24 1.35
CA ASP A 176 -7.44 21.21 2.48
C ASP A 176 -6.41 20.07 2.39
N PHE A 177 -6.35 19.35 1.26
CA PHE A 177 -5.48 18.19 1.09
C PHE A 177 -5.08 17.95 -0.38
N LEU A 178 -3.79 17.72 -0.64
CA LEU A 178 -3.27 17.24 -1.92
C LEU A 178 -2.55 15.91 -1.71
N SER A 179 -2.93 14.93 -2.51
CA SER A 179 -2.20 13.69 -2.71
C SER A 179 -1.34 13.80 -3.96
N LEU A 180 -0.02 13.62 -3.81
CA LEU A 180 0.95 13.70 -4.91
C LEU A 180 1.65 12.34 -5.12
N VAL A 181 0.96 11.23 -4.87
CA VAL A 181 1.52 9.88 -5.07
C VAL A 181 1.96 9.71 -6.52
N GLY A 182 3.14 9.12 -6.71
CA GLY A 182 3.72 8.90 -8.04
C GLY A 182 4.21 10.16 -8.77
N ILE A 183 4.22 11.33 -8.11
CA ILE A 183 4.81 12.55 -8.69
C ILE A 183 6.32 12.41 -8.85
N VAL A 184 6.99 11.71 -7.94
CA VAL A 184 8.42 11.44 -8.04
C VAL A 184 8.62 10.36 -9.12
N PRO A 185 9.31 10.67 -10.23
CA PRO A 185 9.59 9.68 -11.26
C PRO A 185 10.56 8.63 -10.73
N MET A 186 10.14 7.38 -10.69
CA MET A 186 10.92 6.28 -10.09
C MET A 186 11.39 5.28 -11.16
N LEU A 187 12.56 4.67 -10.95
CA LEU A 187 13.11 3.62 -11.80
C LEU A 187 12.26 2.34 -11.67
N PRO A 188 11.54 1.89 -12.72
CA PRO A 188 10.85 0.61 -12.68
C PRO A 188 11.88 -0.54 -12.59
N PRO A 189 11.54 -1.67 -11.95
CA PRO A 189 12.36 -2.86 -12.04
C PRO A 189 12.48 -3.31 -13.50
N LEU A 190 13.58 -3.99 -13.83
CA LEU A 190 13.84 -4.47 -15.19
C LEU A 190 13.79 -5.99 -15.23
N HIS A 191 13.19 -6.55 -16.27
CA HIS A 191 13.24 -7.96 -16.59
C HIS A 191 14.67 -8.41 -16.96
N ALA A 192 14.86 -9.73 -17.10
CA ALA A 192 16.15 -10.34 -17.44
C ALA A 192 16.76 -9.82 -18.76
N ASP A 193 15.92 -9.38 -19.70
CA ASP A 193 16.29 -8.87 -21.02
C ASP A 193 16.51 -7.34 -21.07
N GLY A 194 16.22 -6.62 -19.97
CA GLY A 194 16.36 -5.15 -19.92
C GLY A 194 15.07 -4.38 -20.12
N THR A 195 13.97 -5.05 -20.44
CA THR A 195 12.67 -4.39 -20.54
C THR A 195 12.15 -3.97 -19.16
N PRO A 196 11.58 -2.77 -19.02
CA PRO A 196 11.01 -2.33 -17.75
C PRO A 196 9.70 -3.06 -17.45
N TRP A 197 9.45 -3.31 -16.16
CA TRP A 197 8.16 -3.84 -15.68
C TRP A 197 7.01 -2.93 -16.11
N ALA A 198 5.84 -3.53 -16.32
CA ALA A 198 4.63 -2.82 -16.69
C ALA A 198 4.27 -1.74 -15.67
N GLY A 199 3.62 -0.67 -16.15
CA GLY A 199 3.03 0.35 -15.27
C GLY A 199 1.61 -0.01 -14.86
N PRO A 200 0.95 0.89 -14.11
CA PRO A 200 -0.44 0.67 -13.70
C PRO A 200 -1.33 0.39 -14.90
N SER A 201 -2.07 -0.71 -14.84
CA SER A 201 -3.13 -1.04 -15.78
C SER A 201 -4.31 -1.66 -15.03
N GLY A 202 -5.54 -1.31 -15.41
CA GLY A 202 -6.72 -1.82 -14.73
C GLY A 202 -6.88 -1.34 -13.28
N ILE A 203 -7.15 -2.29 -12.38
CA ILE A 203 -7.66 -2.11 -11.02
C ILE A 203 -6.66 -2.71 -10.02
N GLY A 204 -6.31 -1.98 -8.97
CA GLY A 204 -5.32 -2.38 -7.95
C GLY A 204 -4.17 -1.38 -7.88
N ASP A 205 -3.05 -1.80 -7.30
CA ASP A 205 -1.93 -0.91 -7.01
C ASP A 205 -1.33 -0.24 -8.23
N LEU A 206 -0.63 0.87 -7.97
CA LEU A 206 -0.08 1.70 -9.04
C LEU A 206 1.23 1.16 -9.60
N ALA A 207 2.20 0.89 -8.72
CA ALA A 207 3.51 0.36 -9.09
C ALA A 207 4.31 0.09 -7.82
N LEU A 208 5.32 -0.79 -7.94
CA LEU A 208 6.35 -0.99 -6.93
C LEU A 208 7.74 -0.90 -7.58
N TYR A 209 8.70 -0.28 -6.89
CA TYR A 209 10.03 -0.04 -7.44
C TYR A 209 11.16 -0.72 -6.67
N GLU A 210 12.38 -0.63 -7.19
CA GLU A 210 13.58 -1.11 -6.51
C GLU A 210 13.88 -0.28 -5.25
N PRO A 211 14.45 -0.88 -4.18
CA PRO A 211 14.81 -0.13 -2.98
C PRO A 211 15.77 1.01 -3.28
N SER A 212 15.50 2.18 -2.70
CA SER A 212 16.23 3.42 -2.99
C SER A 212 16.43 4.29 -1.75
N ASN A 213 17.33 5.25 -1.89
CA ASN A 213 17.54 6.34 -0.93
C ASN A 213 16.94 7.62 -1.50
N VAL A 214 16.27 8.42 -0.67
CA VAL A 214 15.62 9.66 -1.09
C VAL A 214 15.96 10.77 -0.11
N VAL A 215 16.48 11.88 -0.62
CA VAL A 215 16.54 13.16 0.09
C VAL A 215 15.59 14.12 -0.61
N ALA A 216 14.58 14.61 0.09
CA ALA A 216 13.53 15.42 -0.49
C ALA A 216 13.38 16.75 0.23
N THR A 217 13.11 17.80 -0.53
CA THR A 217 12.61 19.08 -0.03
C THR A 217 11.30 19.43 -0.72
N VAL A 218 10.31 19.86 0.06
CA VAL A 218 8.99 20.23 -0.44
C VAL A 218 8.62 21.58 0.15
N THR A 219 8.37 22.57 -0.71
CA THR A 219 8.00 23.92 -0.31
C THR A 219 6.52 24.13 -0.54
N VAL A 220 5.81 24.58 0.48
CA VAL A 220 4.37 24.85 0.48
C VAL A 220 4.09 26.24 1.06
N PRO A 221 2.93 26.86 0.78
CA PRO A 221 2.54 28.12 1.40
C PRO A 221 2.43 28.00 2.93
N SER A 222 2.59 29.12 3.65
CA SER A 222 2.42 29.15 5.10
C SER A 222 1.03 28.65 5.52
N GLY A 223 0.98 27.83 6.58
CA GLY A 223 -0.25 27.18 7.05
C GLY A 223 -0.50 25.79 6.47
N TRP A 224 0.21 25.39 5.42
CA TRP A 224 0.23 24.01 4.92
C TRP A 224 1.36 23.20 5.56
N LYS A 225 1.16 21.88 5.64
CA LYS A 225 2.12 20.90 6.15
C LYS A 225 2.38 19.84 5.09
N VAL A 226 3.58 19.24 5.12
CA VAL A 226 3.98 18.16 4.21
C VAL A 226 4.13 16.86 5.02
N HIS A 227 3.62 15.77 4.47
CA HIS A 227 3.77 14.41 4.99
C HIS A 227 4.39 13.53 3.91
N ALA A 228 5.50 12.89 4.23
CA ALA A 228 6.19 11.98 3.32
C ALA A 228 6.83 10.83 4.10
N THR A 229 7.22 9.77 3.41
CA THR A 229 8.01 8.68 3.99
C THR A 229 9.37 9.19 4.49
N GLY A 230 9.91 8.58 5.55
CA GLY A 230 11.26 8.86 6.03
C GLY A 230 11.35 9.70 7.32
N VAL A 231 12.57 10.07 7.69
CA VAL A 231 12.86 10.97 8.81
C VAL A 231 12.61 12.41 8.38
N ALA A 232 11.87 13.18 9.18
CA ALA A 232 11.77 14.62 8.98
C ALA A 232 13.07 15.29 9.47
N LEU A 233 13.72 16.06 8.60
CA LEU A 233 14.98 16.74 8.87
C LEU A 233 14.80 18.17 9.39
N GLY A 234 13.60 18.73 9.20
CA GLY A 234 13.24 20.06 9.69
C GLY A 234 12.35 20.84 8.72
N GLU A 235 11.89 21.98 9.22
CA GLU A 235 11.09 22.97 8.49
C GLU A 235 11.84 24.30 8.49
N VAL A 236 11.94 24.95 7.33
CA VAL A 236 12.65 26.24 7.17
C VAL A 236 11.70 27.24 6.48
N PRO A 237 11.37 28.38 7.12
CA PRO A 237 10.66 29.45 6.43
C PRO A 237 11.47 29.97 5.24
N GLU A 238 10.82 30.12 4.09
CA GLU A 238 11.48 30.63 2.88
C GLU A 238 11.49 32.16 2.85
N LYS A 239 12.38 32.75 2.04
CA LYS A 239 12.45 34.22 1.87
C LYS A 239 11.21 34.78 1.18
N THR A 240 10.59 33.98 0.32
CA THR A 240 9.25 34.18 -0.24
C THR A 240 8.22 33.54 0.69
N GLU A 241 6.96 34.00 0.68
CA GLU A 241 5.89 33.37 1.47
C GLU A 241 5.88 31.84 1.28
N GLY A 242 6.05 31.08 2.36
CA GLY A 242 6.12 29.63 2.33
C GLY A 242 7.04 29.01 3.39
N VAL A 243 6.96 27.69 3.51
CA VAL A 243 7.79 26.87 4.41
C VAL A 243 8.31 25.67 3.62
N ARG A 244 9.61 25.41 3.71
CA ARG A 244 10.27 24.24 3.11
C ARG A 244 10.46 23.14 4.15
N PHE A 245 9.92 21.98 3.86
CA PHE A 245 10.04 20.75 4.64
C PHE A 245 11.10 19.86 4.01
N SER A 246 11.90 19.18 4.84
CA SER A 246 12.97 18.29 4.36
C SER A 246 12.83 16.89 4.94
N PHE A 247 13.07 15.86 4.13
CA PHE A 247 12.93 14.45 4.49
C PHE A 247 14.11 13.63 3.97
N ALA A 248 14.46 12.58 4.70
CA ALA A 248 15.39 11.55 4.24
C ALA A 248 14.84 10.14 4.49
N ALA A 249 14.85 9.30 3.46
CA ALA A 249 14.37 7.93 3.51
C ALA A 249 15.39 6.97 2.88
N SER A 250 15.49 5.76 3.41
CA SER A 250 16.36 4.69 2.90
C SER A 250 15.61 3.38 2.81
N LEU A 251 16.00 2.55 1.85
CA LEU A 251 15.42 1.24 1.51
C LEU A 251 13.94 1.31 1.11
N VAL A 252 13.52 2.47 0.62
CA VAL A 252 12.14 2.69 0.19
C VAL A 252 11.98 2.43 -1.30
N ARG A 253 10.89 1.77 -1.65
CA ARG A 253 10.47 1.41 -2.98
C ARG A 253 9.56 2.48 -3.55
N ASP A 254 8.96 3.34 -2.73
CA ASP A 254 8.22 4.52 -3.21
C ASP A 254 8.45 5.71 -2.26
N PHE A 255 8.12 6.91 -2.74
CA PHE A 255 8.21 8.14 -1.98
C PHE A 255 6.97 9.00 -2.21
N PRO A 256 5.83 8.66 -1.56
CA PRO A 256 4.63 9.46 -1.67
C PRO A 256 4.79 10.79 -0.92
N VAL A 257 4.13 11.83 -1.44
CA VAL A 257 4.09 13.15 -0.82
C VAL A 257 2.63 13.58 -0.68
N PHE A 258 2.27 13.99 0.53
CA PHE A 258 0.96 14.55 0.84
C PHE A 258 1.13 15.93 1.43
N VAL A 259 0.16 16.81 1.17
CA VAL A 259 0.17 18.20 1.65
C VAL A 259 -1.19 18.52 2.22
N SER A 260 -1.26 19.02 3.45
CA SER A 260 -2.54 19.25 4.15
C SER A 260 -2.57 20.61 4.86
N GLN A 261 -3.76 21.18 5.01
CA GLN A 261 -4.02 22.38 5.80
C GLN A 261 -5.03 22.09 6.92
N GLY A 262 -4.80 22.61 8.12
CA GLY A 262 -5.73 22.46 9.24
C GLY A 262 -5.79 21.06 9.88
N TYR A 263 -4.88 20.16 9.46
CA TYR A 263 -4.72 18.85 10.08
C TYR A 263 -4.04 18.97 11.45
N GLN A 264 -4.45 18.09 12.35
CA GLN A 264 -3.83 17.84 13.65
C GLN A 264 -3.00 16.57 13.59
N SER A 265 -2.18 16.34 14.62
CA SER A 265 -1.45 15.10 14.76
C SER A 265 -1.52 14.53 16.17
N ALA A 266 -1.33 13.21 16.26
CA ALA A 266 -1.09 12.49 17.49
C ALA A 266 0.08 11.51 17.28
N THR A 267 0.88 11.29 18.32
CA THR A 267 2.12 10.50 18.22
C THR A 267 2.19 9.45 19.34
N ARG A 268 2.68 8.25 19.01
CA ARG A 268 2.99 7.18 19.96
C ARG A 268 4.25 6.45 19.52
N THR A 269 5.10 6.06 20.46
CA THR A 269 6.26 5.20 20.17
C THR A 269 5.99 3.77 20.61
N VAL A 270 6.22 2.82 19.71
CA VAL A 270 6.03 1.37 19.91
C VAL A 270 7.19 0.60 19.28
N GLY A 271 7.83 -0.34 20.00
CA GLY A 271 8.88 -1.18 19.42
C GLY A 271 10.07 -0.40 18.82
N GLY A 272 10.35 0.80 19.31
CA GLY A 272 11.36 1.72 18.74
C GLY A 272 10.94 2.41 17.44
N VAL A 273 9.67 2.30 17.04
CA VAL A 273 9.03 3.04 15.94
C VAL A 273 8.25 4.21 16.52
N THR A 274 8.48 5.42 16.02
CA THR A 274 7.62 6.58 16.30
C THR A 274 6.52 6.62 15.25
N VAL A 275 5.28 6.38 15.69
CA VAL A 275 4.07 6.42 14.88
C VAL A 275 3.45 7.81 15.00
N GLU A 276 3.22 8.47 13.87
CA GLU A 276 2.56 9.77 13.78
C GLU A 276 1.27 9.62 12.96
N SER A 277 0.13 9.94 13.57
CA SER A 277 -1.18 9.98 12.91
C SER A 277 -1.55 11.42 12.59
N PHE A 278 -1.85 11.71 11.32
CA PHE A 278 -2.23 13.03 10.83
C PHE A 278 -3.66 12.99 10.29
N PHE A 279 -4.52 13.85 10.82
CA PHE A 279 -5.96 13.81 10.56
C PHE A 279 -6.56 15.22 10.60
N SER A 280 -7.68 15.41 9.91
CA SER A 280 -8.45 16.64 9.93
C SER A 280 -8.93 16.95 11.35
N ALA A 281 -8.99 18.23 11.75
CA ALA A 281 -9.41 18.62 13.10
C ALA A 281 -10.83 18.11 13.46
N ARG A 282 -11.72 17.98 12.47
CA ARG A 282 -13.06 17.41 12.63
C ARG A 282 -13.07 15.91 12.98
N ASP A 283 -11.95 15.22 12.76
CA ASP A 283 -11.78 13.78 12.95
C ASP A 283 -10.88 13.39 14.11
N ALA A 284 -10.57 14.33 15.00
CA ALA A 284 -9.57 14.15 16.04
C ALA A 284 -9.78 12.90 16.91
N LYS A 285 -11.03 12.52 17.21
CA LYS A 285 -11.33 11.32 17.98
C LYS A 285 -10.98 10.03 17.23
N VAL A 286 -11.33 9.96 15.95
CA VAL A 286 -11.06 8.77 15.12
C VAL A 286 -9.58 8.69 14.78
N GLY A 287 -8.93 9.82 14.50
CA GLY A 287 -7.48 9.86 14.26
C GLY A 287 -6.64 9.39 15.45
N GLN A 288 -7.10 9.62 16.68
CA GLN A 288 -6.49 9.04 17.88
C GLN A 288 -6.70 7.52 17.99
N ARG A 289 -7.84 6.99 17.54
CA ARG A 289 -8.07 5.53 17.48
C ARG A 289 -7.22 4.89 16.38
N VAL A 290 -7.13 5.51 15.20
CA VAL A 290 -6.24 5.05 14.12
C VAL A 290 -4.79 4.99 14.60
N LEU A 291 -4.30 5.98 15.36
CA LEU A 291 -2.99 5.90 16.00
C LEU A 291 -2.83 4.64 16.88
N GLN A 292 -3.86 4.30 17.66
CA GLN A 292 -3.85 3.12 18.52
C GLN A 292 -3.85 1.83 17.71
N TYR A 293 -4.68 1.73 16.67
CA TYR A 293 -4.73 0.58 15.76
C TYR A 293 -3.41 0.38 15.03
N THR A 294 -2.82 1.44 14.49
CA THR A 294 -1.50 1.37 13.84
C THR A 294 -0.42 0.92 14.83
N ALA A 295 -0.42 1.47 16.05
CA ALA A 295 0.55 1.06 17.08
C ALA A 295 0.36 -0.42 17.47
N SER A 296 -0.88 -0.86 17.68
CA SER A 296 -1.25 -2.25 18.01
C SER A 296 -0.81 -3.23 16.91
N ALA A 297 -1.06 -2.89 15.64
CA ALA A 297 -0.65 -3.70 14.50
C ALA A 297 0.87 -3.88 14.44
N LEU A 298 1.64 -2.81 14.67
CA LEU A 298 3.11 -2.88 14.77
C LEU A 298 3.58 -3.71 15.97
N GLU A 299 2.99 -3.49 17.15
CA GLU A 299 3.24 -4.25 18.39
C GLU A 299 3.02 -5.76 18.19
N THR A 300 2.04 -6.11 17.35
CA THR A 300 1.61 -7.49 17.10
C THR A 300 2.43 -8.15 15.99
N PHE A 301 2.69 -7.46 14.88
CA PHE A 301 3.39 -8.03 13.74
C PHE A 301 4.89 -8.19 13.97
N GLU A 302 5.57 -7.23 14.59
CA GLU A 302 7.04 -7.29 14.70
C GLU A 302 7.58 -8.55 15.40
N PRO A 303 7.01 -9.01 16.52
CA PRO A 303 7.46 -10.25 17.16
C PRO A 303 7.22 -11.51 16.31
N LYS A 304 6.17 -11.52 15.48
CA LYS A 304 5.75 -12.68 14.68
C LYS A 304 6.45 -12.73 13.33
N LEU A 305 6.42 -11.63 12.59
CA LEU A 305 6.91 -11.50 11.22
C LEU A 305 8.37 -11.02 11.15
N GLY A 306 8.84 -10.33 12.19
CA GLY A 306 10.17 -9.74 12.28
C GLY A 306 10.11 -8.23 12.37
N ALA A 307 11.14 -7.59 12.92
CA ALA A 307 11.16 -6.13 13.03
C ALA A 307 11.01 -5.48 11.65
N LEU A 308 10.26 -4.39 11.55
CA LEU A 308 10.30 -3.53 10.37
C LEU A 308 11.59 -2.70 10.38
N PRO A 309 12.09 -2.30 9.20
CA PRO A 309 13.35 -1.58 9.10
C PRO A 309 13.33 -0.17 9.66
N TYR A 310 12.15 0.46 9.78
CA TYR A 310 12.03 1.91 9.92
C TYR A 310 11.83 2.37 11.38
N LYS A 311 12.42 3.52 11.73
CA LYS A 311 12.23 4.19 13.03
C LYS A 311 10.99 5.09 13.08
N HIS A 312 10.45 5.46 11.92
CA HIS A 312 9.30 6.34 11.81
C HIS A 312 8.23 5.66 10.96
N PHE A 313 6.98 5.89 11.35
CA PHE A 313 5.83 5.39 10.64
C PHE A 313 4.74 6.45 10.64
N ARG A 314 4.14 6.75 9.50
CA ARG A 314 3.06 7.74 9.40
C ARG A 314 1.76 7.08 8.97
N VAL A 315 0.65 7.58 9.50
CA VAL A 315 -0.69 7.31 8.99
C VAL A 315 -1.36 8.64 8.71
N VAL A 316 -1.91 8.79 7.50
CA VAL A 316 -2.50 10.06 7.03
C VAL A 316 -3.94 9.83 6.62
N GLU A 317 -4.88 10.59 7.21
CA GLU A 317 -6.26 10.66 6.72
C GLU A 317 -6.28 11.28 5.32
N ALA A 318 -6.77 10.55 4.31
CA ALA A 318 -6.78 11.00 2.93
C ALA A 318 -8.19 10.87 2.30
N PRO A 319 -8.63 11.83 1.48
CA PRO A 319 -9.90 11.74 0.74
C PRO A 319 -9.77 10.79 -0.47
N LEU A 320 -9.59 9.51 -0.20
CA LEU A 320 -9.48 8.44 -1.21
C LEU A 320 -10.78 8.28 -2.01
N SER A 321 -10.68 7.74 -3.22
CA SER A 321 -11.79 7.52 -4.15
C SER A 321 -12.02 6.08 -4.57
N ASP A 322 -13.15 5.87 -5.25
CA ASP A 322 -13.49 4.58 -5.87
C ASP A 322 -13.45 3.42 -4.85
N GLY A 323 -13.95 3.68 -3.64
CA GLY A 323 -14.08 2.69 -2.57
C GLY A 323 -12.79 2.31 -1.83
N ALA A 324 -11.63 2.89 -2.17
CA ALA A 324 -10.41 2.55 -1.44
C ALA A 324 -10.50 2.90 0.06
N GLY A 325 -10.21 1.91 0.91
CA GLY A 325 -10.17 2.06 2.36
C GLY A 325 -8.83 2.64 2.84
N GLY A 326 -7.74 2.30 2.16
CA GLY A 326 -6.40 2.76 2.46
C GLY A 326 -5.49 2.63 1.24
N MET A 327 -4.25 3.10 1.40
CA MET A 327 -3.16 2.81 0.47
C MET A 327 -1.86 2.68 1.25
N GLU A 328 -1.03 1.76 0.79
CA GLU A 328 0.18 1.28 1.43
C GLU A 328 1.44 1.88 0.80
N PHE A 329 2.20 2.62 1.59
CA PHE A 329 3.55 3.02 1.20
C PHE A 329 4.52 2.69 2.33
N GLN A 330 5.80 2.50 2.00
CA GLN A 330 6.75 2.09 3.01
C GLN A 330 6.97 3.19 4.04
N GLY A 331 6.75 2.86 5.31
CA GLY A 331 6.85 3.82 6.42
C GLY A 331 5.75 4.89 6.44
N LEU A 332 4.76 4.81 5.56
CA LEU A 332 3.63 5.74 5.50
C LEU A 332 2.41 5.08 4.87
N ILE A 333 1.29 5.02 5.57
CA ILE A 333 0.02 4.54 5.02
C ILE A 333 -1.00 5.68 4.95
N THR A 334 -1.98 5.56 4.06
CA THR A 334 -3.17 6.41 4.09
C THR A 334 -4.39 5.61 4.51
N VAL A 335 -5.34 6.27 5.15
CA VAL A 335 -6.64 5.69 5.50
C VAL A 335 -7.71 6.66 5.06
N GLY A 336 -8.73 6.15 4.37
CA GLY A 336 -9.77 6.93 3.73
C GLY A 336 -10.58 7.77 4.71
N THR A 337 -10.77 9.05 4.41
CA THR A 337 -11.66 9.96 5.16
C THR A 337 -13.06 9.35 5.31
N SER A 338 -13.55 8.60 4.32
CA SER A 338 -14.84 7.89 4.38
C SER A 338 -14.93 6.95 5.59
N LEU A 339 -13.88 6.19 5.89
CA LEU A 339 -13.83 5.30 7.04
C LEU A 339 -13.79 6.08 8.36
N TYR A 340 -13.08 7.22 8.39
CA TYR A 340 -13.11 8.07 9.56
C TYR A 340 -14.51 8.63 9.83
N ARG A 341 -15.20 9.13 8.79
CA ARG A 341 -16.54 9.68 8.93
C ARG A 341 -17.55 8.62 9.32
N GLY A 342 -17.50 7.44 8.70
CA GLY A 342 -18.36 6.31 9.06
C GLY A 342 -18.15 5.85 10.52
N ALA A 343 -16.91 5.83 11.00
CA ALA A 343 -16.59 5.47 12.38
C ALA A 343 -16.93 6.57 13.41
N ALA A 344 -17.01 7.84 12.97
CA ALA A 344 -17.43 8.95 13.81
C ALA A 344 -18.96 9.04 13.92
N ASP A 345 -19.64 8.90 12.79
CA ASP A 345 -21.09 8.89 12.67
C ASP A 345 -21.52 7.79 11.68
N PRO A 346 -21.98 6.63 12.19
CA PRO A 346 -22.48 5.55 11.34
C PRO A 346 -23.62 5.97 10.42
N ASN A 347 -24.35 7.06 10.70
CA ASN A 347 -25.38 7.56 9.79
C ASN A 347 -24.82 8.18 8.52
N SER A 348 -23.56 8.64 8.52
CA SER A 348 -22.95 9.31 7.37
C SER A 348 -22.84 8.39 6.15
N ILE A 349 -22.84 7.06 6.36
CA ILE A 349 -22.82 6.07 5.27
C ILE A 349 -24.13 6.06 4.45
N PHE A 350 -25.22 6.54 5.04
CA PHE A 350 -26.54 6.63 4.38
C PHE A 350 -26.74 7.99 3.69
N GLU A 351 -25.92 8.97 4.00
CA GLU A 351 -26.01 10.31 3.43
C GLU A 351 -25.43 10.31 2.02
N GLY A 352 -26.24 10.72 1.03
CA GLY A 352 -25.85 10.76 -0.38
C GLY A 352 -25.76 9.39 -1.08
N SER A 353 -25.73 8.27 -0.36
CA SER A 353 -25.49 6.91 -0.89
C SER A 353 -26.68 6.23 -1.57
N GLY A 354 -27.83 6.90 -1.67
CA GLY A 354 -29.07 6.30 -2.17
C GLY A 354 -29.68 5.25 -1.23
N LEU A 355 -29.03 4.94 -0.10
CA LEU A 355 -29.46 3.97 0.91
C LEU A 355 -30.42 4.57 1.96
N GLY A 356 -30.97 5.77 1.73
CA GLY A 356 -31.90 6.43 2.66
C GLY A 356 -33.12 5.56 2.98
N MET A 357 -33.66 4.86 1.98
CA MET A 357 -34.79 3.94 2.17
C MET A 357 -34.43 2.73 3.06
N PHE A 358 -33.18 2.27 3.02
CA PHE A 358 -32.69 1.20 3.90
C PHE A 358 -32.51 1.71 5.34
N LYS A 359 -32.05 2.94 5.52
CA LYS A 359 -32.02 3.61 6.83
C LYS A 359 -33.42 3.72 7.43
N ASP A 360 -34.40 4.17 6.64
CA ASP A 360 -35.79 4.29 7.07
C ASP A 360 -36.37 2.93 7.46
N MET A 361 -36.06 1.88 6.68
CA MET A 361 -36.44 0.51 6.99
C MET A 361 -35.83 0.03 8.32
N LEU A 362 -34.54 0.25 8.56
CA LEU A 362 -33.88 -0.11 9.83
C LEU A 362 -34.51 0.63 11.03
N GLN A 363 -34.79 1.92 10.87
CA GLN A 363 -35.48 2.72 11.90
C GLN A 363 -36.90 2.23 12.14
N GLN A 364 -37.60 1.80 11.08
CA GLN A 364 -38.94 1.23 11.20
C GLN A 364 -38.90 -0.12 11.93
N MET A 365 -37.95 -1.01 11.59
CA MET A 365 -37.72 -2.28 12.29
C MET A 365 -37.44 -2.07 13.78
N GLN A 366 -36.63 -1.06 14.11
CA GLN A 366 -36.38 -0.66 15.50
C GLN A 366 -37.68 -0.18 16.19
N SER A 367 -38.51 0.63 15.51
CA SER A 367 -39.75 1.16 16.07
C SER A 367 -40.80 0.08 16.40
N ILE A 368 -40.75 -1.06 15.71
CA ILE A 368 -41.62 -2.22 15.96
C ILE A 368 -40.96 -3.29 16.86
N GLY A 369 -39.80 -2.98 17.46
CA GLY A 369 -39.14 -3.83 18.45
C GLY A 369 -38.36 -5.01 17.88
N VAL A 370 -38.03 -5.00 16.58
CA VAL A 370 -37.17 -6.02 15.97
C VAL A 370 -35.72 -5.69 16.31
N THR A 371 -35.12 -6.53 17.16
CA THR A 371 -33.69 -6.46 17.53
C THR A 371 -32.87 -7.45 16.71
N MET A 372 -31.60 -7.13 16.47
CA MET A 372 -30.66 -8.06 15.85
C MET A 372 -30.26 -9.17 16.85
N PRO A 373 -29.71 -10.30 16.38
CA PRO A 373 -29.13 -11.33 17.25
C PRO A 373 -28.19 -10.75 18.31
N GLY A 374 -28.37 -11.18 19.57
CA GLY A 374 -27.71 -10.58 20.74
C GLY A 374 -28.53 -9.53 21.48
N GLY A 375 -29.72 -9.16 20.98
CA GLY A 375 -30.57 -8.13 21.59
C GLY A 375 -30.05 -6.71 21.38
N GLU A 376 -29.07 -6.54 20.49
CA GLU A 376 -28.43 -5.28 20.20
C GLU A 376 -29.17 -4.52 19.08
N ASP A 377 -29.04 -3.19 19.13
CA ASP A 377 -29.63 -2.28 18.16
C ASP A 377 -28.95 -2.46 16.78
N PRO A 378 -29.72 -2.64 15.68
CA PRO A 378 -29.17 -2.72 14.32
C PRO A 378 -28.17 -1.61 13.97
N LEU A 379 -28.40 -0.38 14.41
CA LEU A 379 -27.49 0.74 14.15
C LEU A 379 -26.20 0.62 14.96
N GLN A 380 -26.25 0.07 16.18
CA GLN A 380 -25.05 -0.20 16.97
C GLN A 380 -24.21 -1.32 16.36
N ASN A 381 -24.83 -2.34 15.79
CA ASN A 381 -24.11 -3.40 15.08
C ASN A 381 -23.40 -2.86 13.84
N ILE A 382 -24.07 -2.03 13.05
CA ILE A 382 -23.44 -1.33 11.91
C ILE A 382 -22.25 -0.49 12.38
N ALA A 383 -22.40 0.25 13.48
CA ALA A 383 -21.31 1.05 14.05
C ALA A 383 -20.09 0.17 14.43
N LYS A 384 -20.32 -0.98 15.08
CA LYS A 384 -19.27 -1.93 15.43
C LYS A 384 -18.59 -2.52 14.19
N THR A 385 -19.36 -2.87 13.16
CA THR A 385 -18.81 -3.37 11.90
C THR A 385 -17.94 -2.30 11.23
N ILE A 386 -18.37 -1.04 11.17
CA ILE A 386 -17.58 0.04 10.59
C ILE A 386 -16.28 0.28 11.37
N GLU A 387 -16.33 0.28 12.71
CA GLU A 387 -15.12 0.42 13.52
C GLU A 387 -14.16 -0.74 13.28
N ARG A 388 -14.67 -1.96 13.20
CA ARG A 388 -13.86 -3.15 12.85
C ARG A 388 -13.28 -3.07 11.45
N THR A 389 -14.04 -2.59 10.47
CA THR A 389 -13.54 -2.35 9.11
C THR A 389 -12.41 -1.32 9.13
N LEU A 390 -12.56 -0.22 9.88
CA LEU A 390 -11.50 0.78 10.03
C LEU A 390 -10.23 0.16 10.61
N GLU A 391 -10.32 -0.57 11.72
CA GLU A 391 -9.16 -1.23 12.33
C GLU A 391 -8.58 -2.33 11.42
N PHE A 392 -9.42 -3.09 10.72
CA PHE A 392 -8.99 -4.10 9.75
C PHE A 392 -8.24 -3.50 8.57
N THR A 393 -8.73 -2.40 8.00
CA THR A 393 -8.03 -1.63 6.97
C THR A 393 -6.69 -1.15 7.51
N VAL A 394 -6.62 -0.57 8.72
CA VAL A 394 -5.33 -0.16 9.30
C VAL A 394 -4.37 -1.34 9.44
N ALA A 395 -4.83 -2.49 9.91
CA ALA A 395 -4.01 -3.69 10.03
C ALA A 395 -3.56 -4.23 8.66
N HIS A 396 -4.41 -4.13 7.64
CA HIS A 396 -4.10 -4.47 6.25
C HIS A 396 -2.97 -3.57 5.71
N GLU A 397 -3.11 -2.25 5.79
CA GLU A 397 -2.08 -1.32 5.32
C GLU A 397 -0.74 -1.46 6.05
N VAL A 398 -0.79 -1.77 7.36
CA VAL A 398 0.43 -2.09 8.13
C VAL A 398 1.01 -3.46 7.71
N GLY A 399 0.17 -4.43 7.34
CA GLY A 399 0.60 -5.71 6.80
C GLY A 399 1.42 -5.57 5.52
N HIS A 400 1.06 -4.62 4.65
CA HIS A 400 1.82 -4.30 3.45
C HIS A 400 3.25 -3.78 3.69
N GLN A 401 3.56 -3.38 4.92
CA GLN A 401 4.95 -3.07 5.27
C GLN A 401 5.85 -4.29 5.18
N TYR A 402 5.28 -5.49 5.31
CA TYR A 402 5.95 -6.77 5.11
C TYR A 402 5.80 -7.28 3.67
N PHE A 403 4.58 -7.30 3.13
CA PHE A 403 4.25 -7.85 1.81
C PHE A 403 4.02 -6.72 0.82
N ALA A 404 4.66 -6.75 -0.35
CA ALA A 404 4.92 -5.61 -1.23
C ALA A 404 6.06 -4.69 -0.72
N GLY A 405 5.97 -4.19 0.52
CA GLY A 405 7.00 -3.30 1.06
C GLY A 405 8.37 -3.98 1.24
N LEU A 406 8.49 -4.78 2.29
CA LEU A 406 9.75 -5.43 2.65
C LEU A 406 10.07 -6.63 1.74
N VAL A 407 9.07 -7.43 1.40
CA VAL A 407 9.11 -8.51 0.42
C VAL A 407 8.36 -8.04 -0.81
N GLY A 408 9.09 -7.65 -1.86
CA GLY A 408 8.48 -7.09 -3.07
C GLY A 408 7.87 -8.16 -3.97
N THR A 409 6.81 -7.80 -4.67
CA THR A 409 6.02 -8.61 -5.61
C THR A 409 5.68 -7.77 -6.83
N ASP A 410 5.19 -8.37 -7.92
CA ASP A 410 4.67 -7.60 -9.07
C ASP A 410 3.16 -7.37 -8.86
N PRO A 411 2.73 -6.20 -8.34
CA PRO A 411 1.33 -5.99 -8.02
C PRO A 411 0.46 -5.85 -9.29
N ILE A 412 1.06 -5.61 -10.46
CA ILE A 412 0.32 -5.42 -11.71
C ILE A 412 0.03 -6.76 -12.38
N LYS A 413 1.04 -7.63 -12.48
CA LYS A 413 0.89 -8.94 -13.13
C LYS A 413 0.50 -10.05 -12.17
N GLU A 414 0.80 -9.90 -10.89
CA GLU A 414 0.58 -10.91 -9.85
C GLU A 414 -0.05 -10.32 -8.56
N PRO A 415 -1.16 -9.55 -8.64
CA PRO A 415 -1.75 -8.85 -7.48
C PRO A 415 -2.12 -9.79 -6.32
N VAL A 416 -2.39 -11.07 -6.59
CA VAL A 416 -2.70 -12.04 -5.53
C VAL A 416 -1.49 -12.37 -4.63
N ALA A 417 -0.26 -12.02 -5.03
CA ALA A 417 0.96 -12.41 -4.32
C ALA A 417 1.15 -11.66 -2.99
N ASP A 418 0.80 -10.40 -2.95
CA ASP A 418 0.81 -9.50 -1.80
C ASP A 418 -0.58 -9.33 -1.21
N GLU A 419 -1.56 -8.89 -2.01
CA GLU A 419 -2.91 -8.51 -1.54
C GLU A 419 -3.56 -9.62 -0.72
N ALA A 420 -3.56 -10.85 -1.24
CA ALA A 420 -4.21 -11.96 -0.56
C ALA A 420 -3.47 -12.36 0.73
N LEU A 421 -2.14 -12.21 0.78
CA LEU A 421 -1.35 -12.51 1.96
C LEU A 421 -1.50 -11.41 3.01
N THR A 422 -1.54 -10.14 2.60
CA THR A 422 -1.78 -9.01 3.47
C THR A 422 -3.18 -9.08 4.08
N GLN A 423 -4.20 -9.39 3.25
CA GLN A 423 -5.57 -9.58 3.71
C GLN A 423 -5.69 -10.68 4.75
N TYR A 424 -5.02 -11.82 4.55
CA TYR A 424 -4.97 -12.88 5.56
C TYR A 424 -4.16 -12.48 6.80
N SER A 425 -3.12 -11.65 6.64
CA SER A 425 -2.32 -11.16 7.77
C SER A 425 -3.07 -10.17 8.65
N ALA A 426 -4.00 -9.39 8.09
CA ALA A 426 -4.94 -8.58 8.87
C ALA A 426 -5.87 -9.45 9.73
N LEU A 427 -6.30 -10.63 9.24
CA LEU A 427 -7.03 -11.61 10.06
C LEU A 427 -6.15 -12.19 11.18
N LEU A 428 -4.89 -12.49 10.88
CA LEU A 428 -3.93 -12.96 11.90
C LEU A 428 -3.67 -11.89 12.97
N TYR A 429 -3.60 -10.61 12.60
CA TYR A 429 -3.54 -9.50 13.56
C TYR A 429 -4.71 -9.57 14.53
N TYR A 430 -5.94 -9.74 14.03
CA TYR A 430 -7.10 -9.85 14.90
C TYR A 430 -7.07 -11.07 15.80
N GLU A 431 -6.60 -12.21 15.30
CA GLU A 431 -6.43 -13.41 16.11
C GLU A 431 -5.43 -13.19 17.25
N TRP A 432 -4.34 -12.48 16.97
CA TRP A 432 -3.25 -12.27 17.92
C TRP A 432 -3.50 -11.13 18.91
N ALA A 433 -4.19 -10.07 18.49
CA ALA A 433 -4.45 -8.88 19.30
C ALA A 433 -5.79 -8.96 20.05
N HIS A 434 -6.77 -9.66 19.48
CA HIS A 434 -8.11 -9.81 20.04
C HIS A 434 -8.37 -11.28 20.37
N SER A 435 -9.06 -12.02 19.51
CA SER A 435 -9.35 -13.44 19.72
C SER A 435 -9.52 -14.22 18.42
N GLN A 436 -9.42 -15.55 18.51
CA GLN A 436 -9.71 -16.44 17.39
C GLN A 436 -11.17 -16.31 16.90
N ALA A 437 -12.11 -16.03 17.81
CA ALA A 437 -13.52 -15.85 17.45
C ALA A 437 -13.71 -14.56 16.63
N ASP A 438 -13.05 -13.47 17.02
CA ASP A 438 -13.11 -12.20 16.28
C ASP A 438 -12.47 -12.33 14.90
N ALA A 439 -11.35 -13.05 14.80
CA ALA A 439 -10.69 -13.32 13.52
C ALA A 439 -11.57 -14.17 12.58
N GLU A 440 -12.28 -15.18 13.10
CA GLU A 440 -13.20 -15.97 12.28
C GLU A 440 -14.44 -15.16 11.88
N ALA A 441 -14.98 -14.32 12.76
CA ALA A 441 -16.06 -13.40 12.41
C ALA A 441 -15.66 -12.43 11.29
N LEU A 442 -14.45 -11.85 11.37
CA LEU A 442 -13.90 -11.03 10.30
C LEU A 442 -13.63 -11.80 9.02
N ARG A 443 -13.20 -13.07 9.11
CA ARG A 443 -13.06 -13.90 7.91
C ARG A 443 -14.41 -14.05 7.21
N GLN A 444 -15.48 -14.27 7.96
CA GLN A 444 -16.82 -14.36 7.38
C GLN A 444 -17.26 -13.03 6.76
N GLU A 445 -17.07 -11.92 7.46
CA GLU A 445 -17.55 -10.61 7.01
C GLU A 445 -16.70 -10.00 5.88
N ALA A 446 -15.36 -10.02 6.00
CA ALA A 446 -14.46 -9.32 5.09
C ALA A 446 -14.03 -10.17 3.89
N LEU A 447 -14.05 -11.51 4.00
CA LEU A 447 -13.64 -12.39 2.91
C LEU A 447 -14.83 -13.11 2.28
N VAL A 448 -15.54 -13.90 3.08
CA VAL A 448 -16.59 -14.80 2.58
C VAL A 448 -17.80 -14.01 2.09
N ALA A 449 -18.31 -13.07 2.89
CA ALA A 449 -19.47 -12.26 2.52
C ALA A 449 -19.18 -11.34 1.33
N ALA A 450 -17.96 -10.79 1.21
CA ALA A 450 -17.56 -10.00 0.05
C ALA A 450 -17.66 -10.81 -1.25
N TYR A 451 -17.14 -12.05 -1.26
CA TYR A 451 -17.30 -12.97 -2.39
C TYR A 451 -18.78 -13.29 -2.64
N GLN A 452 -19.52 -13.70 -1.60
CA GLN A 452 -20.91 -14.12 -1.73
C GLN A 452 -21.83 -13.00 -2.21
N MET A 453 -21.63 -11.75 -1.77
CA MET A 453 -22.37 -10.58 -2.25
C MET A 453 -22.13 -10.35 -3.74
N TYR A 454 -20.88 -10.38 -4.18
CA TYR A 454 -20.54 -10.27 -5.60
C TYR A 454 -21.22 -11.37 -6.44
N ARG A 455 -21.23 -12.61 -5.95
CA ARG A 455 -21.95 -13.72 -6.60
C ARG A 455 -23.47 -13.50 -6.63
N MET A 456 -24.06 -13.03 -5.53
CA MET A 456 -25.50 -12.74 -5.43
C MET A 456 -25.94 -11.64 -6.39
N MET A 457 -25.09 -10.63 -6.59
CA MET A 457 -25.31 -9.51 -7.52
C MET A 457 -25.12 -9.87 -8.99
N GLY A 458 -24.93 -11.15 -9.32
CA GLY A 458 -24.78 -11.60 -10.70
C GLY A 458 -23.36 -11.48 -11.24
N GLY A 459 -22.36 -11.29 -10.38
CA GLY A 459 -20.95 -11.45 -10.75
C GLY A 459 -20.67 -12.84 -11.33
N VAL A 460 -19.44 -13.11 -11.73
CA VAL A 460 -18.99 -14.44 -12.19
C VAL A 460 -17.72 -14.82 -11.43
N ASP A 461 -17.64 -16.05 -10.91
CA ASP A 461 -16.40 -16.53 -10.30
C ASP A 461 -15.28 -16.64 -11.34
N GLY A 462 -14.06 -16.33 -10.94
CA GLY A 462 -12.91 -16.23 -11.83
C GLY A 462 -11.59 -16.64 -11.16
N PRO A 463 -10.53 -16.85 -11.96
CA PRO A 463 -9.18 -17.00 -11.43
C PRO A 463 -8.72 -15.68 -10.79
N ALA A 464 -8.15 -15.77 -9.58
CA ALA A 464 -7.54 -14.64 -8.89
C ALA A 464 -6.12 -14.34 -9.39
N GLN A 465 -5.40 -15.38 -9.85
CA GLN A 465 -4.08 -15.22 -10.43
C GLN A 465 -4.20 -14.77 -11.89
N ARG A 466 -4.27 -13.45 -12.09
CA ARG A 466 -4.18 -12.80 -13.39
C ARG A 466 -3.82 -11.31 -13.21
N PRO A 467 -3.35 -10.63 -14.27
CA PRO A 467 -3.08 -9.20 -14.24
C PRO A 467 -4.29 -8.34 -13.85
N THR A 468 -4.01 -7.19 -13.23
CA THR A 468 -4.99 -6.19 -12.78
C THR A 468 -5.92 -5.67 -13.89
N GLU A 469 -5.45 -5.64 -15.15
CA GLU A 469 -6.22 -5.23 -16.33
C GLU A 469 -7.27 -6.26 -16.80
N GLU A 470 -7.19 -7.50 -16.33
CA GLU A 470 -8.13 -8.56 -16.69
C GLU A 470 -9.36 -8.62 -15.77
N PHE A 471 -9.44 -7.77 -14.74
CA PHE A 471 -10.61 -7.63 -13.88
C PHE A 471 -11.55 -6.56 -14.47
N GLY A 472 -12.83 -6.91 -14.61
CA GLY A 472 -13.83 -6.06 -15.23
C GLY A 472 -14.36 -4.95 -14.32
N SER A 473 -14.19 -5.06 -13.01
CA SER A 473 -14.64 -4.05 -12.04
C SER A 473 -13.94 -4.16 -10.69
N SER A 474 -13.95 -3.08 -9.89
CA SER A 474 -13.36 -3.08 -8.54
C SER A 474 -14.07 -4.07 -7.63
N MET A 475 -15.37 -4.30 -7.85
CA MET A 475 -16.15 -5.30 -7.13
C MET A 475 -15.67 -6.73 -7.45
N GLU A 476 -15.37 -7.04 -8.72
CA GLU A 476 -14.78 -8.33 -9.09
C GLU A 476 -13.39 -8.50 -8.48
N TYR A 477 -12.53 -7.47 -8.59
CA TYR A 477 -11.20 -7.48 -7.98
C TYR A 477 -11.27 -7.70 -6.46
N GLY A 478 -12.10 -6.91 -5.77
CA GLY A 478 -12.39 -7.04 -4.34
C GLY A 478 -12.83 -8.46 -3.95
N ALA A 479 -13.85 -8.99 -4.62
CA ALA A 479 -14.42 -10.30 -4.31
C ALA A 479 -13.45 -11.46 -4.60
N ILE A 480 -12.67 -11.38 -5.68
CA ILE A 480 -11.81 -12.49 -6.12
C ILE A 480 -10.43 -12.43 -5.45
N VAL A 481 -9.80 -11.26 -5.37
CA VAL A 481 -8.45 -11.09 -4.82
C VAL A 481 -8.45 -10.95 -3.29
N TYR A 482 -9.37 -10.18 -2.72
CA TYR A 482 -9.48 -10.01 -1.26
C TYR A 482 -10.51 -10.93 -0.62
N GLY A 483 -11.54 -11.36 -1.35
CA GLY A 483 -12.57 -12.27 -0.80
C GLY A 483 -12.16 -13.74 -0.88
N LYS A 484 -11.98 -14.23 -2.11
CA LYS A 484 -11.72 -15.65 -2.40
C LYS A 484 -10.26 -16.04 -2.13
N ALA A 485 -9.30 -15.37 -2.76
CA ALA A 485 -7.91 -15.81 -2.78
C ALA A 485 -7.22 -15.99 -1.41
N PRO A 486 -7.49 -15.19 -0.36
CA PRO A 486 -6.81 -15.34 0.93
C PRO A 486 -7.16 -16.65 1.65
N ASN A 487 -8.28 -17.28 1.28
CA ASN A 487 -8.67 -18.58 1.86
C ASN A 487 -7.65 -19.69 1.55
N PHE A 488 -6.80 -19.54 0.52
CA PHE A 488 -5.62 -20.39 0.35
C PHE A 488 -4.81 -20.49 1.64
N TYR A 489 -4.49 -19.35 2.27
CA TYR A 489 -3.66 -19.31 3.48
C TYR A 489 -4.36 -19.93 4.69
N HIS A 490 -5.67 -19.68 4.83
CA HIS A 490 -6.51 -20.30 5.88
C HIS A 490 -6.47 -21.83 5.80
N PHE A 491 -6.75 -22.38 4.62
CA PHE A 491 -6.77 -23.83 4.43
C PHE A 491 -5.37 -24.43 4.41
N ALA A 492 -4.36 -23.70 3.93
CA ALA A 492 -2.96 -24.14 4.00
C ALA A 492 -2.52 -24.28 5.47
N ARG A 493 -2.88 -23.31 6.32
CA ARG A 493 -2.65 -23.37 7.77
C ARG A 493 -3.34 -24.58 8.40
N LYS A 494 -4.62 -24.81 8.09
CA LYS A 494 -5.35 -26.00 8.57
C LYS A 494 -4.68 -27.32 8.13
N GLN A 495 -4.12 -27.34 6.93
CA GLN A 495 -3.48 -28.53 6.36
C GLN A 495 -2.11 -28.85 6.99
N VAL A 496 -1.29 -27.83 7.25
CA VAL A 496 0.10 -27.99 7.74
C VAL A 496 0.25 -27.78 9.24
N GLY A 497 -0.76 -27.21 9.91
CA GLY A 497 -0.74 -26.81 11.31
C GLY A 497 0.00 -25.50 11.56
N ASP A 498 -0.34 -24.85 12.67
CA ASP A 498 0.16 -23.52 13.08
C ASP A 498 1.68 -23.44 13.14
N THR A 499 2.33 -24.44 13.75
CA THR A 499 3.78 -24.45 13.91
C THR A 499 4.50 -24.35 12.57
N ALA A 500 4.09 -25.15 11.58
CA ALA A 500 4.69 -25.12 10.25
C ALA A 500 4.29 -23.86 9.48
N PHE A 501 3.03 -23.44 9.61
CA PHE A 501 2.53 -22.25 8.93
C PHE A 501 3.28 -20.98 9.35
N PHE A 502 3.36 -20.70 10.65
CA PHE A 502 4.03 -19.51 11.16
C PHE A 502 5.55 -19.57 10.96
N LYS A 503 6.16 -20.76 11.00
CA LYS A 503 7.56 -20.94 10.60
C LYS A 503 7.77 -20.59 9.13
N GLY A 504 6.89 -21.07 8.24
CA GLY A 504 6.93 -20.78 6.80
C GLY A 504 6.75 -19.29 6.53
N LEU A 505 5.78 -18.65 7.19
CA LEU A 505 5.53 -17.20 7.09
C LEU A 505 6.74 -16.38 7.53
N ARG A 506 7.36 -16.75 8.66
CA ARG A 506 8.58 -16.09 9.11
C ARG A 506 9.76 -16.31 8.16
N SER A 507 9.95 -17.54 7.69
CA SER A 507 11.01 -17.86 6.71
C SER A 507 10.81 -17.14 5.39
N TYR A 508 9.58 -16.92 4.95
CA TYR A 508 9.27 -16.11 3.77
C TYR A 508 9.75 -14.66 3.95
N VAL A 509 9.36 -14.01 5.05
CA VAL A 509 9.81 -12.64 5.34
C VAL A 509 11.35 -12.57 5.43
N ASP A 510 11.99 -13.49 6.16
CA ASP A 510 13.44 -13.45 6.36
C ASP A 510 14.23 -13.77 5.06
N THR A 511 13.74 -14.69 4.23
CA THR A 511 14.42 -15.10 2.98
C THR A 511 14.38 -14.01 1.92
N TYR A 512 13.21 -13.37 1.77
CA TYR A 512 12.93 -12.40 0.72
C TYR A 512 13.00 -10.94 1.22
N ARG A 513 13.46 -10.71 2.45
CA ARG A 513 13.68 -9.38 3.00
C ARG A 513 14.50 -8.50 2.04
N TYR A 514 13.94 -7.35 1.67
CA TYR A 514 14.45 -6.37 0.70
C TYR A 514 14.53 -6.85 -0.76
N LYS A 515 14.03 -8.04 -1.07
CA LYS A 515 14.13 -8.66 -2.40
C LYS A 515 12.75 -8.79 -3.03
N TRP A 516 12.76 -9.14 -4.32
CA TRP A 516 11.57 -9.60 -5.02
C TRP A 516 11.34 -11.09 -4.73
N ALA A 517 10.11 -11.43 -4.39
CA ALA A 517 9.61 -12.79 -4.29
C ALA A 517 8.84 -13.16 -5.55
N CYS A 518 8.88 -14.44 -5.89
CA CYS A 518 8.02 -15.02 -6.92
C CYS A 518 6.64 -15.36 -6.32
N LEU A 519 5.61 -15.42 -7.16
CA LEU A 519 4.26 -15.81 -6.75
C LEU A 519 4.18 -17.08 -5.87
N ASP A 520 5.00 -18.09 -6.17
CA ASP A 520 4.99 -19.37 -5.44
C ASP A 520 5.93 -19.40 -4.22
N CYS A 521 6.64 -18.32 -3.94
CA CYS A 521 7.75 -18.34 -3.01
C CYS A 521 7.29 -18.57 -1.56
N PHE A 522 6.15 -18.00 -1.14
CA PHE A 522 5.56 -18.32 0.17
C PHE A 522 5.23 -19.82 0.29
N ARG A 523 4.54 -20.39 -0.72
CA ARG A 523 4.21 -21.81 -0.76
C ARG A 523 5.46 -22.68 -0.65
N LYS A 524 6.55 -22.29 -1.32
CA LYS A 524 7.84 -23.02 -1.25
C LYS A 524 8.44 -22.97 0.15
N GLU A 525 8.41 -21.84 0.84
CA GLU A 525 8.85 -21.75 2.24
C GLU A 525 7.96 -22.57 3.18
N LEU A 526 6.65 -22.57 2.95
CA LEU A 526 5.71 -23.38 3.70
C LEU A 526 5.96 -24.89 3.50
N ALA A 527 6.24 -25.32 2.27
CA ALA A 527 6.59 -26.71 1.98
C ALA A 527 7.92 -27.15 2.62
N LYS A 528 8.88 -26.23 2.79
CA LYS A 528 10.10 -26.51 3.58
C LYS A 528 9.80 -26.65 5.07
N ALA A 529 8.86 -25.87 5.59
CA ALA A 529 8.43 -25.93 6.98
C ALA A 529 7.57 -27.17 7.30
N SER A 530 6.89 -27.73 6.29
CA SER A 530 6.09 -28.97 6.37
C SER A 530 6.49 -29.96 5.25
N PRO A 531 7.60 -30.71 5.41
CA PRO A 531 8.04 -31.68 4.41
C PRO A 531 6.96 -32.73 4.09
N GLY A 532 6.75 -32.98 2.80
CA GLY A 532 5.69 -33.89 2.31
C GLY A 532 4.38 -33.20 1.95
N SER A 533 4.18 -31.93 2.33
CA SER A 533 2.98 -31.16 1.98
C SER A 533 3.06 -30.42 0.63
N GLY A 534 4.20 -30.47 -0.07
CA GLY A 534 4.44 -29.67 -1.28
C GLY A 534 3.38 -29.82 -2.37
N SER A 535 3.14 -31.05 -2.84
CA SER A 535 2.17 -31.30 -3.93
C SER A 535 0.72 -31.01 -3.52
N SER A 536 0.37 -31.18 -2.25
CA SER A 536 -0.98 -30.87 -1.75
C SER A 536 -1.19 -29.36 -1.59
N LEU A 537 -0.19 -28.62 -1.12
CA LEU A 537 -0.19 -27.15 -1.09
C LEU A 537 -0.28 -26.55 -2.50
N GLU A 538 0.37 -27.15 -3.49
CA GLU A 538 0.28 -26.73 -4.89
C GLU A 538 -1.13 -26.90 -5.47
N ARG A 539 -1.77 -28.04 -5.20
CA ARG A 539 -3.18 -28.26 -5.58
C ARG A 539 -4.10 -27.28 -4.88
N LEU A 540 -3.85 -27.00 -3.61
CA LEU A 540 -4.65 -26.05 -2.83
C LEU A 540 -4.53 -24.62 -3.38
N GLN A 541 -3.31 -24.15 -3.65
CA GLN A 541 -3.07 -22.85 -4.27
C GLN A 541 -3.74 -22.78 -5.65
N SER A 542 -3.64 -23.83 -6.46
CA SER A 542 -4.30 -23.88 -7.78
C SER A 542 -5.83 -23.83 -7.65
N ARG A 543 -6.43 -24.51 -6.66
CA ARG A 543 -7.88 -24.49 -6.42
C ARG A 543 -8.37 -23.07 -6.13
N TRP A 544 -7.67 -22.34 -5.25
CA TRP A 544 -8.06 -20.99 -4.82
C TRP A 544 -7.69 -19.89 -5.81
N TRP A 545 -6.55 -19.98 -6.47
CA TRP A 545 -6.02 -18.87 -7.29
C TRP A 545 -6.28 -19.04 -8.79
N LYS A 546 -6.36 -20.27 -9.28
CA LYS A 546 -6.57 -20.55 -10.72
C LYS A 546 -7.93 -21.17 -11.01
N GLY A 547 -8.53 -21.86 -10.05
CA GLY A 547 -9.82 -22.53 -10.18
C GLY A 547 -11.00 -21.57 -10.01
N THR A 548 -12.16 -21.99 -10.52
CA THR A 548 -13.46 -21.30 -10.38
C THR A 548 -14.41 -22.09 -9.49
N HIS A 549 -13.94 -22.45 -8.29
CA HIS A 549 -14.67 -23.29 -7.33
C HIS A 549 -15.13 -22.50 -6.10
N GLY A 550 -15.14 -21.16 -6.16
CA GLY A 550 -15.49 -20.33 -5.00
C GLY A 550 -16.91 -20.62 -4.48
N ASP A 551 -17.87 -20.90 -5.37
CA ASP A 551 -19.25 -21.23 -4.99
C ASP A 551 -19.33 -22.56 -4.23
N GLU A 552 -18.50 -23.55 -4.62
CA GLU A 552 -18.41 -24.84 -3.93
C GLU A 552 -17.76 -24.69 -2.56
N ASP A 553 -16.70 -23.87 -2.47
CA ASP A 553 -15.86 -23.76 -1.29
C ASP A 553 -16.41 -22.81 -0.22
N LEU A 554 -17.06 -21.73 -0.65
CA LEU A 554 -17.55 -20.64 0.20
C LEU A 554 -19.08 -20.65 0.36
N GLY A 555 -19.80 -21.42 -0.46
CA GLY A 555 -21.25 -21.51 -0.42
C GLY A 555 -21.97 -20.26 -0.95
N ALA A 556 -23.29 -20.33 -0.95
CA ALA A 556 -24.16 -19.21 -1.33
C ALA A 556 -24.28 -18.18 -0.21
N PHE A 557 -24.63 -16.95 -0.58
CA PHE A 557 -24.95 -15.90 0.38
C PHE A 557 -26.07 -16.34 1.32
N ASP A 558 -25.87 -16.20 2.63
CA ASP A 558 -26.88 -16.48 3.65
C ASP A 558 -27.29 -15.18 4.33
N PHE A 559 -28.54 -14.74 4.14
CA PHE A 559 -29.06 -13.54 4.81
C PHE A 559 -28.98 -13.60 6.33
N ASN A 560 -28.98 -14.81 6.91
CA ASN A 560 -28.83 -14.97 8.36
C ASN A 560 -27.40 -14.69 8.83
N SER A 561 -26.39 -14.87 7.96
CA SER A 561 -24.99 -14.60 8.30
C SER A 561 -24.70 -13.09 8.35
N LEU A 562 -25.34 -12.29 7.50
CA LEU A 562 -25.30 -10.82 7.54
C LEU A 562 -25.87 -10.25 8.85
N MET A 563 -26.81 -10.98 9.47
CA MET A 563 -27.44 -10.58 10.72
C MET A 563 -26.67 -11.07 11.96
N GLY A 564 -25.45 -11.60 11.83
CA GLY A 564 -24.61 -12.00 12.96
C GLY A 564 -24.88 -13.40 13.52
N GLY A 565 -25.39 -14.33 12.70
CA GLY A 565 -25.31 -15.78 12.95
C GLY A 565 -26.06 -16.35 14.16
N SER A 566 -26.78 -15.54 14.95
CA SER A 566 -27.52 -15.98 16.14
C SER A 566 -29.05 -15.82 16.00
N MET A 567 -29.60 -16.09 14.82
CA MET A 567 -31.01 -16.50 14.74
C MET A 567 -31.09 -17.97 15.14
N GLY A 568 -31.35 -18.23 16.43
CA GLY A 568 -31.95 -19.50 16.79
C GLY A 568 -33.31 -19.61 16.08
N ASP A 569 -33.47 -20.60 15.21
CA ASP A 569 -34.68 -21.10 14.54
C ASP A 569 -35.70 -20.13 13.89
N MET A 570 -35.59 -18.81 14.02
CA MET A 570 -36.42 -17.86 13.27
C MET A 570 -35.80 -17.60 11.90
N LYS A 571 -36.05 -18.50 10.95
CA LYS A 571 -35.82 -18.20 9.53
C LYS A 571 -36.77 -17.07 9.11
N LEU A 572 -36.24 -16.03 8.47
CA LEU A 572 -37.06 -15.18 7.60
C LEU A 572 -37.82 -16.12 6.65
N ASP A 573 -39.13 -15.90 6.48
CA ASP A 573 -39.90 -16.73 5.57
C ASP A 573 -39.37 -16.54 4.13
N ALA A 574 -39.57 -17.56 3.30
CA ALA A 574 -38.98 -17.62 1.97
C ALA A 574 -39.46 -16.47 1.05
N GLU A 575 -40.65 -15.89 1.29
CA GLU A 575 -41.15 -14.77 0.51
C GLU A 575 -40.43 -13.47 0.90
N THR A 576 -40.24 -13.21 2.19
CA THR A 576 -39.48 -12.04 2.67
C THR A 576 -38.02 -12.09 2.22
N GLN A 577 -37.37 -13.25 2.27
CA GLN A 577 -36.00 -13.43 1.75
C GLN A 577 -35.93 -13.15 0.26
N LYS A 578 -36.85 -13.73 -0.52
CA LYS A 578 -36.91 -13.53 -1.97
C LYS A 578 -37.18 -12.07 -2.34
N MET A 579 -38.05 -11.39 -1.60
CA MET A 579 -38.34 -9.97 -1.81
C MET A 579 -37.10 -9.10 -1.53
N MET A 580 -36.35 -9.37 -0.46
CA MET A 580 -35.09 -8.67 -0.17
C MET A 580 -34.02 -8.95 -1.23
N GLU A 581 -33.90 -10.19 -1.71
CA GLU A 581 -33.00 -10.55 -2.81
C GLU A 581 -33.33 -9.81 -4.10
N GLU A 582 -34.62 -9.77 -4.47
CA GLU A 582 -35.08 -9.06 -5.67
C GLU A 582 -34.89 -7.54 -5.54
N MET A 583 -35.11 -6.98 -4.35
CA MET A 583 -34.87 -5.56 -4.08
C MET A 583 -33.38 -5.20 -4.21
N LEU A 584 -32.48 -6.00 -3.61
CA LEU A 584 -31.03 -5.77 -3.68
C LEU A 584 -30.50 -5.91 -5.11
N LYS A 585 -31.00 -6.90 -5.88
CA LYS A 585 -30.69 -7.03 -7.32
C LYS A 585 -31.20 -5.83 -8.13
N GLY A 586 -32.37 -5.30 -7.79
CA GLY A 586 -32.96 -4.13 -8.46
C GLY A 586 -32.24 -2.81 -8.18
N MET A 587 -31.59 -2.67 -7.03
CA MET A 587 -30.89 -1.44 -6.63
C MET A 587 -29.58 -1.19 -7.40
N THR A 588 -29.04 -2.18 -8.12
CA THR A 588 -27.73 -2.08 -8.79
C THR A 588 -27.79 -1.98 -10.31
N GLY A 589 -28.99 -1.74 -10.88
CA GLY A 589 -29.14 -1.35 -12.29
C GLY A 589 -28.72 -2.43 -13.30
N GLY A 590 -29.28 -3.63 -13.19
CA GLY A 590 -29.17 -4.64 -14.24
C GLY A 590 -30.21 -4.45 -15.35
N GLU A 591 -29.78 -3.94 -16.51
CA GLU A 591 -30.10 -4.55 -17.81
C GLU A 591 -28.82 -5.12 -18.42
#